data_AF-A0A832M4B2-F1
#
_entry.id   AF-A0A832M4B2-F1
#
_cell.length_a   1.000
_cell.length_b   1.000
_cell.length_c   1.000
_cell.angle_alpha   90.00
_cell.angle_beta   90.00
_cell.angle_gamma   90.00
#
_symmetry.space_group_name_H-M   'P 1'
#
loop_
_entity.id
_entity.type
_entity.pdbx_description
1 polymer ?
#
loop_
_entity_poly.entity_id
_entity_poly.type
_entity_poly.pdbx_seq_one_letter_code
_entity_poly.pdbx_strand_id
1 'polypeptide(L)'
;MTQQPLFPIPPYFDRDRVSAVWRVPYQQRAEEAATWAKQHNIPPASNDQTRICLLAIDVQNTFCIPEFELFVGGRSGMGAVEDNVRL
;
A
#
# COMPACT_ATOMS: atom_id res chain seq x y z
N MET A 1 -1.50 -11.06 -24.78
CA MET A 1 -1.02 -10.51 -23.49
C MET A 1 -1.07 -9.00 -23.61
N THR A 2 -2.11 -8.36 -23.08
CA THR A 2 -2.20 -6.90 -23.02
C THR A 2 -1.18 -6.39 -22.01
N GLN A 3 -0.32 -5.47 -22.42
CA GLN A 3 0.60 -4.79 -21.49
C GLN A 3 -0.26 -3.99 -20.51
N GLN A 4 -0.22 -4.33 -19.22
CA GLN A 4 -0.81 -3.49 -18.18
C GLN A 4 -0.02 -2.17 -18.13
N PRO A 5 -0.69 -1.01 -18.09
CA PRO A 5 0.01 0.26 -17.91
C PRO A 5 0.73 0.27 -16.56
N LEU A 6 2.04 0.48 -16.57
CA LEU A 6 2.82 0.70 -15.36
C LEU A 6 2.57 2.14 -14.90
N PHE A 7 1.74 2.31 -13.86
CA PHE A 7 1.52 3.61 -13.25
C PHE A 7 2.70 4.00 -12.35
N PRO A 8 3.07 5.29 -12.28
CA PRO A 8 4.07 5.73 -11.30
C PRO A 8 3.56 5.51 -9.88
N ILE A 9 4.48 5.34 -8.94
CA ILE A 9 4.14 5.32 -7.52
C ILE A 9 3.72 6.74 -7.11
N PRO A 10 2.57 6.94 -6.45
CA PRO A 10 2.16 8.24 -5.97
C PRO A 10 3.20 8.84 -5.01
N PRO A 11 3.42 10.16 -5.01
CA PRO A 11 4.42 10.81 -4.15
C PRO A 11 4.11 10.71 -2.64
N TYR A 12 2.96 10.15 -2.29
CA TYR A 12 2.48 9.98 -0.92
C TYR A 12 3.00 8.70 -0.25
N PHE A 13 3.62 7.80 -1.01
CA PHE A 13 4.27 6.60 -0.49
C PHE A 13 5.73 6.91 -0.14
N ASP A 14 6.10 6.70 1.12
CA ASP A 14 7.44 6.91 1.64
C ASP A 14 7.96 5.58 2.20
N ARG A 15 8.87 4.95 1.46
CA ARG A 15 9.44 3.63 1.78
C ARG A 15 10.19 3.63 3.11
N ASP A 16 10.80 4.75 3.47
CA ASP A 16 11.66 4.86 4.65
C ASP A 16 10.85 5.05 5.94
N ARG A 17 9.54 5.29 5.82
CA ARG A 17 8.63 5.49 6.95
C ARG A 17 7.69 4.32 7.23
N VAL A 18 7.80 3.22 6.48
CA VAL A 18 6.92 2.05 6.63
C VAL A 18 7.00 1.41 8.02
N SER A 19 8.16 1.46 8.67
CA SER A 19 8.36 0.94 10.03
C SER A 19 7.94 1.92 11.14
N ALA A 20 7.23 3.00 10.82
CA ALA A 20 6.85 4.02 11.80
C ALA A 20 5.33 4.13 11.93
N VAL A 21 4.87 4.47 13.13
CA VAL A 21 3.47 4.86 13.35
C VAL A 21 3.32 6.33 12.93
N TRP A 22 2.35 6.61 12.06
CA TRP A 22 2.06 7.98 11.63
C TRP A 22 0.57 8.19 11.36
N ARG A 23 0.16 9.46 11.45
CA ARG A 23 -1.23 9.86 11.17
C ARG A 23 -1.44 9.96 9.67
N VAL A 24 -2.44 9.23 9.16
CA VAL A 24 -2.89 9.36 7.77
C VAL A 24 -3.84 10.56 7.65
N PRO A 25 -3.56 11.54 6.75
CA PRO A 25 -4.48 12.64 6.50
C PRO A 25 -5.60 12.19 5.54
N TYR A 26 -6.55 11.41 6.04
CA TYR A 26 -7.56 10.71 5.22
C TYR A 26 -8.30 11.59 4.22
N GLN A 27 -8.80 12.76 4.63
CA GLN A 27 -9.53 13.68 3.75
C GLN A 27 -8.65 14.13 2.57
N GLN A 28 -7.43 14.57 2.87
CA GLN A 28 -6.48 15.01 1.85
C GLN A 28 -6.14 13.87 0.88
N ARG A 29 -5.90 12.66 1.40
CA ARG A 29 -5.59 11.47 0.56
C ARG A 29 -6.74 11.08 -0.36
N ALA A 30 -7.98 11.27 0.08
CA ALA A 30 -9.15 11.00 -0.75
C ALA A 30 -9.23 11.97 -1.95
N GLU A 31 -9.01 13.27 -1.72
CA GLU A 31 -9.01 14.29 -2.77
C GLU A 31 -7.86 14.11 -3.78
N GLU A 32 -6.66 13.79 -3.27
CA GLU A 32 -5.48 13.52 -4.07
C GLU A 32 -5.62 12.25 -4.91
N ALA A 33 -6.22 11.17 -4.37
CA ALA A 33 -6.47 9.94 -5.11
C ALA A 33 -7.40 10.18 -6.31
N ALA A 34 -8.47 10.97 -6.12
CA ALA A 34 -9.37 11.33 -7.21
C ALA A 34 -8.66 12.17 -8.29
N THR A 35 -7.77 13.07 -7.88
CA THR A 35 -6.95 13.88 -8.80
C THR A 35 -5.96 13.01 -9.58
N TRP A 36 -5.28 12.09 -8.89
CA TRP A 36 -4.33 11.15 -9.48
C TRP A 36 -4.98 10.25 -10.54
N ALA A 37 -6.17 9.71 -10.23
CA ALA A 37 -6.93 8.89 -11.17
C ALA A 37 -7.24 9.64 -12.48
N LYS A 38 -7.62 10.92 -12.39
CA LYS A 38 -7.86 11.78 -13.57
C LYS A 38 -6.58 12.06 -14.35
N GLN A 39 -5.50 12.41 -13.67
CA GLN A 39 -4.20 12.72 -14.29
C GLN A 39 -3.64 11.54 -15.08
N HIS A 40 -3.81 10.32 -14.57
CA HIS A 40 -3.28 9.10 -15.19
C HIS A 40 -4.31 8.30 -15.99
N ASN A 41 -5.54 8.82 -16.16
CA ASN A 41 -6.65 8.14 -16.84
C ASN A 41 -6.89 6.71 -16.31
N ILE A 42 -6.85 6.54 -14.99
CA ILE A 42 -7.07 5.24 -14.33
C ILE A 42 -8.57 4.93 -14.38
N PRO A 43 -9.02 3.87 -15.08
CA PRO A 43 -10.44 3.53 -15.15
C PRO A 43 -10.94 2.92 -13.83
N PRO A 44 -12.26 2.92 -13.57
CA PRO A 44 -12.83 2.19 -12.45
C PRO A 44 -12.54 0.68 -12.53
N ALA A 45 -12.16 0.07 -11.41
CA ALA A 45 -11.90 -1.38 -11.32
C ALA A 45 -13.12 -2.24 -11.70
N SER A 46 -14.34 -1.70 -11.68
CA SER A 46 -15.54 -2.37 -12.18
C SER A 46 -15.49 -2.69 -13.67
N ASN A 47 -14.62 -2.03 -14.43
CA ASN A 47 -14.46 -2.23 -15.87
C ASN A 47 -13.40 -3.29 -16.20
N ASP A 48 -12.71 -3.84 -15.20
CA ASP A 48 -11.68 -4.84 -15.41
C ASP A 48 -12.27 -6.17 -15.88
N GLN A 49 -11.70 -6.75 -16.94
CA GLN A 49 -12.10 -8.08 -17.44
C GLN A 49 -11.69 -9.20 -16.46
N THR A 50 -10.51 -9.07 -15.84
CA THR A 50 -10.00 -9.99 -14.84
C THR A 50 -10.00 -9.30 -13.49
N ARG A 51 -10.71 -9.88 -12.53
CA ARG A 51 -10.84 -9.34 -11.18
C ARG A 51 -10.04 -10.21 -10.21
N ILE A 52 -9.08 -9.59 -9.53
CA ILE A 52 -8.26 -10.23 -8.51
C ILE A 52 -8.63 -9.62 -7.16
N CYS A 53 -8.87 -10.46 -6.16
CA CYS A 53 -9.08 -10.01 -4.78
C CYS A 53 -7.83 -10.34 -3.96
N LEU A 54 -7.20 -9.31 -3.39
CA LEU A 54 -6.17 -9.45 -2.38
C LEU A 54 -6.80 -9.17 -1.01
N LEU A 55 -6.76 -10.15 -0.12
CA LEU A 55 -7.15 -9.98 1.27
C LEU A 55 -5.88 -9.93 2.13
N ALA A 56 -5.56 -8.74 2.61
CA ALA A 56 -4.45 -8.55 3.53
C ALA A 56 -4.92 -8.85 4.97
N ILE A 57 -4.23 -9.75 5.66
CA ILE A 57 -4.57 -10.22 7.01
C ILE A 57 -3.58 -9.62 8.00
N ASP A 58 -4.09 -9.19 9.15
CA ASP A 58 -3.30 -8.68 10.28
C ASP A 58 -2.31 -7.56 9.92
N VAL A 59 -2.65 -6.71 8.93
CA VAL A 59 -1.91 -5.49 8.59
C VAL A 59 -2.19 -4.39 9.62
N GLN A 60 -1.71 -4.62 10.84
CA GLN A 60 -1.88 -3.75 11.99
C GLN A 60 -0.52 -3.41 12.57
N ASN A 61 -0.39 -2.23 13.19
CA ASN A 61 0.86 -1.75 13.79
C ASN A 61 1.54 -2.82 14.65
N THR A 62 0.75 -3.54 15.48
CA THR A 62 1.26 -4.55 16.40
C THR A 62 1.98 -5.72 15.73
N PHE A 63 1.56 -6.10 14.52
CA PHE A 63 2.20 -7.17 13.75
C PHE A 63 3.28 -6.66 12.80
N CYS A 64 3.11 -5.43 12.31
CA CYS A 64 3.89 -4.91 11.19
C CYS A 64 5.07 -4.00 11.58
N ILE A 65 5.09 -3.45 12.79
CA ILE A 65 6.09 -2.47 13.22
C ILE A 65 6.99 -3.08 14.31
N PRO A 66 8.33 -2.94 14.23
CA PRO A 66 9.24 -3.41 15.27
C PRO A 66 8.89 -2.86 16.65
N GLU A 67 9.34 -3.55 17.70
CA GLU A 67 9.12 -3.22 19.13
C GLU A 67 7.68 -3.42 19.64
N PHE A 68 6.71 -3.75 18.80
CA PHE A 68 5.38 -4.16 19.24
C PHE A 68 5.31 -5.65 19.61
N GLU A 69 4.31 -6.00 20.42
CA GLU A 69 4.20 -7.29 21.12
C GLU A 69 3.99 -8.51 20.20
N LEU A 70 3.43 -8.35 19.00
CA LEU A 70 3.22 -9.44 18.03
C LEU A 70 4.01 -9.24 16.74
N PHE A 71 5.09 -8.44 16.77
CA PHE A 71 5.84 -8.11 15.57
C PHE A 71 6.36 -9.36 14.84
N VAL A 72 6.12 -9.42 13.52
CA VAL A 72 6.47 -10.56 12.67
C VAL A 72 7.78 -10.29 11.92
N GLY A 73 8.91 -10.51 12.58
CA GLY A 73 10.25 -10.28 12.00
C GLY A 73 10.63 -11.22 10.84
N GLY A 74 9.98 -12.38 10.70
CA GLY A 74 10.33 -13.36 9.67
C GLY A 74 11.80 -13.81 9.72
N ARG A 75 12.36 -14.26 8.59
CA ARG A 75 13.75 -14.75 8.52
C ARG A 75 14.79 -13.63 8.57
N SER A 76 14.46 -12.44 8.08
CA SER A 76 15.38 -11.30 8.04
C SER A 76 15.40 -10.48 9.33
N GLY A 77 14.44 -10.72 10.24
CA GLY A 77 14.16 -9.84 11.38
C GLY A 77 13.30 -8.63 11.00
N MET A 78 13.05 -8.38 9.71
CA MET A 78 12.30 -7.21 9.20
C MET A 78 11.16 -7.61 8.24
N GLY A 79 10.76 -8.88 8.21
CA GLY A 79 9.83 -9.44 7.22
C GLY A 79 8.55 -8.64 7.05
N ALA A 80 7.83 -8.35 8.14
CA ALA A 80 6.62 -7.53 8.09
C ALA A 80 6.84 -6.11 7.49
N VAL A 81 7.98 -5.49 7.77
CA VAL A 81 8.33 -4.16 7.23
C VAL A 81 8.62 -4.27 5.74
N GLU A 82 9.40 -5.28 5.33
CA GLU A 82 9.71 -5.56 3.93
C GLU A 82 8.45 -5.89 3.12
N ASP A 83 7.48 -6.60 3.70
CA ASP A 83 6.19 -6.90 3.09
C ASP A 83 5.38 -5.63 2.82
N ASN A 84 5.28 -4.72 3.80
CA ASN A 84 4.55 -3.46 3.63
C ASN A 84 5.19 -2.50 2.59
N VAL A 85 6.46 -2.70 2.24
CA VAL A 85 7.08 -1.98 1.12
C VAL A 85 6.61 -2.50 -0.25
N ARG A 86 6.10 -3.74 -0.30
CA ARG A 86 5.65 -4.43 -1.53
C ARG A 86 4.12 -4.41 -1.73
N LEU A 87 3.36 -4.09 -0.69
CA LEU A 87 1.90 -3.93 -0.74
C LEU A 87 1.51 -2.61 -1.43
#